data_AF-A0A1S1P884-F1
#
_entry.id   AF-A0A1S1P884-F1
#
_cell.length_a   1.000
_cell.length_b   1.000
_cell.length_c   1.000
_cell.angle_alpha   90.00
_cell.angle_beta   90.00
_cell.angle_gamma   90.00
#
_symmetry.space_group_name_H-M   'P 1'
#
loop_
_entity.id
_entity.type
_entity.pdbx_description
1 polymer ?
#
loop_
_entity_poly.entity_id
_entity_poly.type
_entity_poly.pdbx_seq_one_letter_code
_entity_poly.pdbx_strand_id
1 'polypeptide(L)' 'MSSDDAADAFAVGRILSVELIDDGRTLGVRLEKADGTEAVVLLSQSAASDLHRQMAALLISAD' A
#
# COMPACT_ATOMS: atom_id res chain seq x y z
N MET A 1 -21.88 8.41 -25.99
CA MET A 1 -20.78 7.49 -25.68
C MET A 1 -20.67 7.47 -24.16
N SER A 2 -21.12 6.40 -23.52
CA SER A 2 -21.08 6.24 -22.07
C SER A 2 -19.67 5.81 -21.72
N SER A 3 -18.82 6.76 -21.30
CA SER A 3 -17.61 6.39 -20.56
C SER A 3 -18.12 5.93 -19.21
N ASP A 4 -18.20 4.62 -19.05
CA ASP A 4 -18.36 3.99 -17.76
C ASP A 4 -17.09 4.35 -16.97
N ASP A 5 -17.12 5.49 -16.25
CA ASP A 5 -16.11 5.90 -15.27
C ASP A 5 -16.18 4.93 -14.08
N ALA A 6 -15.98 3.64 -14.35
CA ALA A 6 -15.69 2.67 -13.33
C ALA A 6 -14.42 3.19 -12.65
N ALA A 7 -14.56 3.69 -11.42
CA ALA A 7 -13.43 4.13 -10.61
C ALA A 7 -12.35 3.05 -10.72
N ASP A 8 -11.18 3.43 -11.24
CA ASP A 8 -10.07 2.50 -11.48
C ASP A 8 -9.69 1.89 -10.13
N ALA A 9 -10.25 0.72 -9.85
CA ALA A 9 -10.27 0.16 -8.51
C ALA A 9 -8.86 -0.36 -8.23
N PHE A 10 -8.12 0.34 -7.38
CA PHE A 10 -6.79 -0.07 -6.97
C PHE A 10 -6.87 -1.26 -6.01
N ALA A 11 -7.01 -2.46 -6.58
CA ALA A 11 -7.05 -3.72 -5.86
C ALA A 11 -5.67 -4.36 -5.84
N VAL A 12 -5.16 -4.64 -4.64
CA VAL A 12 -3.84 -5.25 -4.42
C VAL A 12 -4.02 -6.72 -4.06
N GLY A 13 -3.38 -7.60 -4.80
CA GLY A 13 -3.40 -9.04 -4.53
C GLY A 13 -2.24 -9.48 -3.62
N ARG A 14 -1.07 -8.84 -3.78
CA ARG A 14 0.14 -9.27 -3.08
C ARG A 14 1.14 -8.13 -2.86
N ILE A 15 1.81 -8.15 -1.72
CA ILE A 15 3.03 -7.36 -1.48
C ILE A 15 4.24 -8.13 -2.02
N LEU A 16 4.99 -7.50 -2.92
CA LEU A 16 6.19 -8.08 -3.54
C LEU A 16 7.45 -7.75 -2.74
N SER A 17 7.61 -6.49 -2.34
CA SER A 17 8.73 -6.05 -1.50
C SER A 17 8.38 -4.80 -0.68
N VAL A 18 9.12 -4.60 0.41
CA VAL A 18 9.02 -3.43 1.30
C VAL A 18 10.44 -2.97 1.62
N GLU A 19 10.74 -1.72 1.31
CA GLU A 19 12.10 -1.17 1.45
C GLU A 19 12.07 0.25 2.01
N LEU A 20 13.07 0.59 2.81
CA LEU A 20 13.34 1.96 3.22
C LEU A 20 14.26 2.62 2.21
N ILE A 21 13.85 3.76 1.66
CA ILE A 21 14.60 4.55 0.69
C ILE A 21 14.76 5.99 1.21
N ASP A 22 15.56 6.80 0.50
CA ASP A 22 15.85 8.20 0.87
C ASP A 22 16.33 8.32 2.32
N ASP A 23 17.42 7.59 2.64
CA ASP A 23 17.99 7.47 3.99
C ASP A 23 16.97 7.10 5.09
N GLY A 24 15.95 6.32 4.72
CA GLY A 24 14.91 5.84 5.63
C GLY A 24 13.76 6.81 5.88
N ARG A 25 13.68 7.90 5.12
CA ARG A 25 12.58 8.88 5.21
C ARG A 25 11.33 8.45 4.46
N THR A 26 11.48 7.51 3.53
CA THR A 26 10.38 7.02 2.70
C THR A 26 10.34 5.50 2.75
N LEU A 27 9.15 4.95 2.95
CA LEU A 27 8.87 3.52 2.81
C LEU A 27 8.34 3.28 1.40
N GLY A 28 9.08 2.53 0.60
CA GLY A 28 8.64 2.04 -0.70
C GLY A 28 8.00 0.66 -0.56
N VAL A 29 6.80 0.50 -1.11
CA VAL A 29 6.09 -0.78 -1.14
C VAL A 29 5.80 -1.15 -2.59
N ARG A 30 6.39 -2.24 -3.06
CA ARG A 30 6.10 -2.81 -4.38
C ARG A 30 4.99 -3.84 -4.24
N LEU A 31 3.99 -3.72 -5.10
CA LEU A 31 2.73 -4.45 -5.03
C LEU A 31 2.43 -5.09 -6.39
N GLU A 32 1.81 -6.26 -6.36
CA GLU A 32 1.12 -6.83 -7.52
C GLU A 32 -0.37 -6.53 -7.37
N LYS A 33 -0.93 -5.84 -8.36
CA LYS A 33 -2.37 -5.57 -8.45
C LYS A 33 -3.12 -6.83 -8.86
N ALA A 34 -4.43 -6.84 -8.63
CA ALA A 34 -5.29 -7.97 -8.97
C ALA A 34 -5.33 -8.28 -10.49
N ASP A 35 -5.00 -7.30 -11.33
CA ASP A 35 -4.87 -7.47 -12.79
C ASP A 35 -3.51 -8.05 -13.22
N GLY A 36 -2.62 -8.38 -12.27
CA GLY A 36 -1.29 -8.93 -12.50
C GLY A 36 -0.23 -7.89 -12.87
N THR A 37 -0.58 -6.60 -12.97
CA THR A 37 0.40 -5.53 -13.16
C THR A 37 0.93 -5.02 -11.84
N GLU A 38 2.14 -4.45 -11.85
CA GLU A 38 2.78 -3.98 -10.63
C GLU A 38 2.50 -2.50 -10.36
N ALA A 39 2.52 -2.14 -9.07
CA ALA A 39 2.44 -0.77 -8.59
C ALA A 39 3.44 -0.51 -7.47
N VAL A 40 3.82 0.76 -7.31
CA VAL A 40 4.67 1.21 -6.21
C VAL A 40 3.92 2.27 -5.42
N VAL A 41 3.84 2.07 -4.10
CA VAL A 41 3.32 3.06 -3.15
C VAL A 41 4.49 3.60 -2.35
N LEU A 42 4.59 4.93 -2.30
CA LEU A 42 5.59 5.64 -1.51
C LEU A 42 4.90 6.28 -0.32
N LEU A 43 5.32 5.92 0.89
CA LEU A 43 4.81 6.50 2.12
C LEU A 43 5.91 7.32 2.77
N SER A 44 5.58 8.55 3.16
CA SER A 44 6.44 9.29 4.07
C SER A 44 6.59 8.52 5.39
N GLN A 45 7.69 8.76 6.10
CA GLN A 45 7.94 8.13 7.39
C GLN A 45 6.78 8.30 8.38
N SER A 46 6.11 9.46 8.39
CA SER A 46 4.96 9.71 9.25
C SER A 46 3.77 8.83 8.87
N ALA A 47 3.42 8.77 7.58
CA ALA A 47 2.33 7.94 7.08
C ALA A 47 2.61 6.44 7.31
N ALA A 48 3.85 5.99 7.10
CA ALA A 48 4.27 4.62 7.38
C ALA A 48 4.15 4.27 8.86
N SER A 49 4.57 5.18 9.75
CA SER A 49 4.45 4.99 11.20
C SER A 49 3.00 4.94 11.66
N ASP A 50 2.14 5.77 11.06
CA ASP A 50 0.71 5.80 11.36
C ASP A 50 0.02 4.52 10.88
N LEU A 51 0.34 4.07 9.66
CA LEU A 51 -0.13 2.79 9.11
C LEU A 51 0.27 1.62 10.01
N HIS A 52 1.54 1.57 10.45
CA HIS A 52 2.01 0.52 11.36
C HIS A 52 1.21 0.49 12.67
N ARG A 53 0.95 1.65 13.29
CA ARG A 53 0.15 1.72 14.52
C ARG A 53 -1.28 1.24 14.31
N GLN A 54 -1.91 1.61 13.19
CA GLN A 54 -3.27 1.15 12.87
C GLN A 54 -3.33 -0.37 12.63
N MET A 55 -2.35 -0.92 11.89
CA MET A 55 -2.27 -2.36 11.67
C MET A 55 -2.05 -3.14 12.98
N ALA A 56 -1.16 -2.65 13.84
CA ALA A 56 -0.93 -3.25 15.15
C ALA A 56 -2.21 -3.25 16.01
N ALA A 57 -2.95 -2.14 16.02
CA ALA A 57 -4.22 -2.05 16.73
C ALA A 57 -5.27 -3.04 16.21
N LEU A 58 -5.37 -3.21 14.89
CA LEU A 58 -6.29 -4.16 14.26
C LEU A 58 -5.97 -5.61 14.65
N LEU A 59 -4.68 -5.98 14.64
CA LEU A 59 -4.24 -7.32 15.02
C LEU A 59 -4.53 -7.63 16.49
N ILE A 60 -4.34 -6.65 17.39
CA ILE A 60 -4.67 -6.80 18.81
C ILE A 60 -6.19 -6.92 19.04
N SER A 61 -7.00 -6.26 18.22
CA SER A 61 -8.47 -6.30 18.33
C SER A 61 -9.14 -7.53 17.71
N ALA A 62 -8.37 -8.36 17.00
CA ALA A 62 -8.85 -9.56 16.33
C ALA A 62 -8.71 -10.83 17.20
N ASP A 63 -8.07 -10.70 18.37
CA ASP A 63 -8.04 -11.69 19.47
C ASP A 63 -9.14 -11.40 20.51
#